data_AF-A0A1M3BGU1-F1
#
_entry.id   AF-A0A1M3BGU1-F1
#
_cell.length_a   1.000
_cell.length_b   1.000
_cell.length_c   1.000
_cell.angle_alpha   90.00
_cell.angle_beta   90.00
_cell.angle_gamma   90.00
#
_symmetry.space_group_name_H-M   'P 1'
#
loop_
_entity.id
_entity.type
_entity.pdbx_description
1 polymer ?
#
loop_
_entity_poly.entity_id
_entity_poly.type
_entity_poly.pdbx_seq_one_letter_code
_entity_poly.pdbx_strand_id
1 'polypeptide(L)'
;MAGRSLIAIVTPAFGSRESVEALKREAADGGDAEVRLVAPAVEINPLHHTLGDIDHPRVEAQQRLDEALAAAKAGGVEIAKAEVGDPDPVQAAQDALLEKPADEILIFAHADDSKDWYEGGLWKHAEDSLEPPLKLVVVDGGPDSKEHVVDTETSTRGLSNADAGHEVGSAYLPGLTRGDLAGMTFGIVGTIIVVVLAAVAAAGGAATGWRAVAIGIAIAVALVNMADVVGTLLMESVRYRGGFAKFFRDISLIATPVAIVVNLLIVLLA
;
A
#
# COMPACT_ATOMS: atom_id res chain seq x y z
N MET A 1 8.84 -11.90 34.25
CA MET A 1 8.47 -10.64 33.57
C MET A 1 8.70 -10.89 32.11
N ALA A 2 7.67 -10.82 31.26
CA ALA A 2 7.90 -10.87 29.82
C ALA A 2 8.76 -9.65 29.48
N GLY A 3 9.94 -9.88 28.89
CA GLY A 3 10.79 -8.78 28.43
C GLY A 3 10.05 -7.98 27.36
N ARG A 4 10.36 -6.68 27.26
CA ARG A 4 9.81 -5.82 26.21
C ARG A 4 10.13 -6.43 24.84
N SER A 5 9.22 -6.39 23.87
CA SER A 5 9.50 -6.84 22.50
C SER A 5 9.44 -5.69 21.51
N LEU A 6 10.47 -5.57 20.67
CA LEU A 6 10.61 -4.55 19.64
C LEU A 6 10.69 -5.23 18.27
N ILE A 7 9.88 -4.78 17.32
CA ILE A 7 10.05 -5.15 15.90
C ILE A 7 10.81 -4.02 15.21
N ALA A 8 11.89 -4.36 14.50
CA ALA A 8 12.64 -3.46 13.64
C ALA A 8 12.43 -3.84 12.17
N ILE A 9 11.77 -2.96 11.41
CA ILE A 9 11.60 -3.09 9.96
C ILE A 9 12.79 -2.44 9.28
N VAL A 10 13.65 -3.27 8.68
CA VAL A 10 14.92 -2.85 8.08
C VAL A 10 14.80 -2.79 6.56
N THR A 11 14.52 -1.59 6.04
CA THR A 11 14.59 -1.32 4.60
C THR A 11 16.06 -1.12 4.17
N PRO A 12 16.36 -0.91 2.88
CA PRO A 12 17.73 -0.58 2.43
C PRO A 12 18.39 0.60 3.15
N ALA A 13 17.61 1.45 3.84
CA ALA A 13 18.11 2.53 4.66
C ALA A 13 18.84 2.10 5.95
N PHE A 14 18.80 0.80 6.29
CA PHE A 14 19.42 0.26 7.48
C PHE A 14 20.77 -0.39 7.17
N GLY A 15 21.80 0.00 7.93
CA GLY A 15 23.16 -0.55 7.80
C GLY A 15 24.23 0.45 8.23
N SER A 16 23.87 1.72 8.24
CA SER A 16 24.70 2.81 8.74
C SER A 16 24.97 2.69 10.24
N ARG A 17 26.08 3.28 10.69
CA ARG A 17 26.37 3.37 12.13
C ARG A 17 25.24 4.08 12.88
N GLU A 18 24.63 5.09 12.27
CA GLU A 18 23.60 5.88 12.92
C GLU A 18 22.26 5.13 13.04
N SER A 19 21.89 4.34 12.02
CA SER A 19 20.68 3.51 12.07
C SER A 19 20.83 2.40 13.11
N VAL A 20 22.02 1.80 13.22
CA VAL A 20 22.31 0.79 14.26
C VAL A 20 22.31 1.41 15.66
N GLU A 21 22.87 2.60 15.85
CA GLU A 21 22.82 3.32 17.13
C GLU A 21 21.39 3.77 17.49
N ALA A 22 20.55 4.09 16.51
CA ALA A 22 19.13 4.36 16.73
C ALA A 22 18.40 3.11 17.23
N LEU A 23 18.59 1.96 16.57
CA LEU A 23 18.04 0.68 17.02
C LEU A 23 18.50 0.32 18.43
N LYS A 24 19.80 0.49 18.72
CA LYS A 24 20.38 0.18 20.03
C LYS A 24 19.80 1.04 21.15
N ARG A 25 19.66 2.35 20.89
CA ARG A 25 19.04 3.28 21.84
C ARG A 25 17.61 2.86 22.12
N GLU A 26 16.85 2.53 21.09
CA GLU A 26 15.47 2.11 21.26
C GLU A 26 15.37 0.79 22.03
N ALA A 27 16.19 -0.20 21.69
CA ALA A 27 16.20 -1.51 22.34
C ALA A 27 16.61 -1.46 23.82
N ALA A 28 17.31 -0.40 24.25
CA ALA A 28 17.70 -0.17 25.64
C ALA A 28 16.71 0.74 26.41
N ASP A 29 15.86 1.49 25.73
CA ASP A 29 14.94 2.42 26.39
C ASP A 29 13.91 1.67 27.24
N GLY A 30 13.73 2.07 28.49
CA GLY A 30 12.84 1.36 29.43
C GLY A 30 13.26 -0.09 29.80
N GLY A 31 14.45 -0.55 29.38
CA GLY A 31 15.01 -1.87 29.69
C GLY A 31 15.30 -2.73 28.45
N ASP A 32 16.02 -3.86 28.67
CA ASP A 32 16.42 -4.78 27.60
C ASP A 32 15.21 -5.33 26.85
N ALA A 33 15.13 -5.03 25.55
CA ALA A 33 14.11 -5.55 24.66
C ALA A 33 14.58 -6.76 23.86
N GLU A 34 13.67 -7.70 23.64
CA GLU A 34 13.80 -8.75 22.63
C GLU A 34 13.55 -8.14 21.24
N VAL A 35 14.63 -7.92 20.50
CA VAL A 35 14.58 -7.32 19.15
C VAL A 35 14.34 -8.41 18.10
N ARG A 36 13.30 -8.20 17.28
CA ARG A 36 13.03 -8.98 16.08
C ARG A 36 13.23 -8.11 14.85
N LEU A 37 13.93 -8.63 13.86
CA LEU A 37 14.35 -7.87 12.69
C LEU A 37 13.66 -8.44 11.45
N VAL A 38 12.93 -7.59 10.73
CA VAL A 38 12.17 -7.99 9.55
C VAL A 38 12.66 -7.16 8.37
N ALA A 39 13.19 -7.82 7.35
CA ALA A 39 13.57 -7.18 6.10
C ALA A 39 12.42 -7.32 5.10
N PRO A 40 11.75 -6.23 4.68
CA PRO A 40 10.73 -6.32 3.64
C PRO A 40 11.39 -6.76 2.33
N ALA A 41 10.70 -7.58 1.55
CA ALA A 41 11.17 -8.05 0.25
C ALA A 41 11.04 -6.96 -0.85
N VAL A 42 11.50 -5.74 -0.56
CA VAL A 42 11.42 -4.59 -1.46
C VAL A 42 12.22 -4.88 -2.73
N GLU A 43 11.55 -4.80 -3.87
CA GLU A 43 12.21 -4.84 -5.18
C GLU A 43 12.78 -3.45 -5.48
N ILE A 44 14.10 -3.34 -5.68
CA ILE A 44 14.79 -2.07 -5.97
C ILE A 44 14.42 -1.51 -7.36
N ASN A 45 13.63 -2.22 -8.17
CA ASN A 45 13.33 -1.79 -9.53
C ASN A 45 11.93 -2.21 -10.05
N PRO A 46 10.99 -1.26 -10.21
CA PRO A 46 9.64 -1.54 -10.73
C PRO A 46 9.60 -1.91 -12.23
N LEU A 47 10.74 -1.91 -12.94
CA LEU A 47 10.83 -2.19 -14.38
C LEU A 47 11.09 -3.66 -14.75
N HIS A 48 11.22 -4.58 -13.78
CA HIS A 48 11.46 -6.01 -14.07
C HIS A 48 10.19 -6.87 -14.20
N HIS A 49 9.01 -6.26 -14.35
CA HIS A 49 7.76 -7.00 -14.48
C HIS A 49 7.46 -7.48 -15.91
N THR A 50 8.44 -8.13 -16.55
CA THR A 50 8.19 -8.94 -17.75
C THR A 50 8.64 -10.36 -17.50
N LEU A 51 7.66 -11.24 -17.26
CA LEU A 51 7.71 -12.69 -17.44
C LEU A 51 8.59 -13.47 -16.45
N GLY A 52 7.99 -13.80 -15.29
CA GLY A 52 8.12 -15.16 -14.74
C GLY A 52 9.43 -15.52 -14.06
N ASP A 53 9.95 -14.66 -13.19
CA ASP A 53 11.02 -15.05 -12.25
C ASP A 53 10.65 -14.65 -10.82
N ILE A 54 10.21 -15.63 -10.03
CA ILE A 54 9.67 -15.46 -8.68
C ILE A 54 10.75 -15.71 -7.61
N ASP A 55 11.91 -16.25 -8.01
CA ASP A 55 12.94 -16.73 -7.08
C ASP A 55 14.03 -15.68 -6.79
N HIS A 56 14.29 -14.75 -7.71
CA HIS A 56 15.31 -13.71 -7.55
C HIS A 56 15.05 -12.69 -6.42
N PRO A 57 13.82 -12.17 -6.21
CA PRO A 57 13.56 -11.14 -5.19
C PRO A 57 13.84 -11.60 -3.75
N ARG A 58 13.56 -12.88 -3.44
CA ARG A 58 13.80 -13.45 -2.10
C ARG A 58 15.27 -13.59 -1.77
N VAL A 59 16.12 -13.88 -2.76
CA VAL A 59 17.56 -14.02 -2.55
C VAL A 59 18.19 -12.67 -2.20
N GLU A 60 17.79 -11.61 -2.89
CA GLU A 60 18.25 -10.25 -2.57
C GLU A 60 17.77 -9.78 -1.20
N ALA A 61 16.50 -10.02 -0.88
CA ALA A 61 15.96 -9.68 0.44
C ALA A 61 16.68 -10.44 1.57
N GLN A 62 17.03 -11.70 1.34
CA GLN A 62 17.83 -12.49 2.28
C GLN A 62 19.25 -11.92 2.45
N GLN A 63 19.90 -11.50 1.36
CA GLN A 63 21.22 -10.87 1.45
C GLN A 63 21.17 -9.58 2.27
N ARG A 64 20.14 -8.75 2.07
CA ARG A 64 19.92 -7.53 2.86
C ARG A 64 19.68 -7.85 4.34
N LEU A 65 18.91 -8.90 4.62
CA LEU A 65 18.69 -9.37 5.98
C LEU A 65 20.02 -9.76 6.64
N ASP A 66 20.88 -10.48 5.92
CA ASP A 66 22.19 -10.92 6.41
C ASP A 66 23.13 -9.72 6.67
N GLU A 67 23.12 -8.71 5.80
CA GLU A 67 23.87 -7.46 5.98
C GLU A 67 23.37 -6.65 7.19
N ALA A 68 22.04 -6.50 7.32
CA ALA A 68 21.43 -5.84 8.46
C ALA A 68 21.76 -6.56 9.79
N LEU A 69 21.72 -7.90 9.80
CA LEU A 69 22.12 -8.70 10.95
C LEU A 69 23.60 -8.50 11.31
N ALA A 70 24.47 -8.48 10.31
CA ALA A 70 25.89 -8.23 10.52
C ALA A 70 26.14 -6.83 11.11
N ALA A 71 25.45 -5.82 10.60
CA ALA A 71 25.54 -4.45 11.10
C ALA A 71 25.03 -4.32 12.55
N ALA A 72 23.87 -4.91 12.85
CA ALA A 72 23.30 -4.94 14.21
C ALA A 72 24.24 -5.62 15.21
N LYS A 73 24.80 -6.78 14.82
CA LYS A 73 25.77 -7.51 15.63
C LYS A 73 27.06 -6.72 15.86
N ALA A 74 27.57 -6.03 14.84
CA ALA A 74 28.75 -5.18 14.97
C ALA A 74 28.51 -3.98 15.92
N GLY A 75 27.28 -3.46 15.98
CA GLY A 75 26.85 -2.44 16.94
C GLY A 75 26.58 -2.95 18.37
N GLY A 76 26.62 -4.27 18.57
CA GLY A 76 26.33 -4.92 19.85
C GLY A 76 24.83 -4.96 20.18
N VAL A 77 23.97 -5.09 19.17
CA VAL A 77 22.53 -5.35 19.33
C VAL A 77 22.29 -6.85 19.19
N GLU A 78 21.72 -7.48 20.21
CA GLU A 78 21.32 -8.88 20.17
C GLU A 78 19.97 -9.02 19.46
N ILE A 79 19.92 -9.83 18.40
CA ILE A 79 18.72 -10.07 17.62
C ILE A 79 18.17 -11.45 17.95
N ALA A 80 16.93 -11.52 18.43
CA ALA A 80 16.28 -12.75 18.85
C ALA A 80 15.76 -13.57 17.66
N LYS A 81 15.22 -12.88 16.65
CA LYS A 81 14.72 -13.48 15.42
C LYS A 81 14.92 -12.52 14.26
N ALA A 82 15.26 -13.06 13.10
CA ALA A 82 15.40 -12.31 11.86
C ALA A 82 14.68 -13.04 10.73
N GLU A 83 13.89 -12.33 9.93
CA GLU A 83 13.16 -12.92 8.80
C GLU A 83 12.94 -11.95 7.65
N VAL A 84 12.68 -12.51 6.47
CA VAL A 84 12.24 -11.76 5.30
C VAL A 84 10.71 -11.69 5.32
N GLY A 85 10.16 -10.48 5.25
CA GLY A 85 8.72 -10.22 5.29
C GLY A 85 8.12 -9.93 3.92
N ASP A 86 6.89 -9.42 3.93
CA ASP A 86 6.21 -8.90 2.73
C ASP A 86 7.02 -7.77 2.06
N PRO A 87 6.92 -7.58 0.73
CA PRO A 87 7.53 -6.42 0.06
C PRO A 87 7.09 -5.07 0.61
N ASP A 88 5.86 -4.98 1.13
CA ASP A 88 5.35 -3.78 1.79
C ASP A 88 5.80 -3.73 3.27
N PRO A 89 6.54 -2.70 3.70
CA PRO A 89 7.05 -2.60 5.06
C PRO A 89 5.97 -2.57 6.15
N VAL A 90 4.78 -2.03 5.85
CA VAL A 90 3.68 -1.97 6.81
C VAL A 90 3.00 -3.33 6.92
N GLN A 91 2.81 -4.04 5.81
CA GLN A 91 2.30 -5.41 5.83
C GLN A 91 3.29 -6.36 6.52
N ALA A 92 4.59 -6.23 6.25
CA ALA A 92 5.63 -7.01 6.92
C ALA A 92 5.61 -6.82 8.45
N ALA A 93 5.35 -5.60 8.92
CA ALA A 93 5.17 -5.32 10.35
C ALA A 93 3.90 -5.98 10.91
N GLN A 94 2.78 -5.93 10.18
CA GLN A 94 1.52 -6.57 10.57
C GLN A 94 1.67 -8.09 10.68
N ASP A 95 2.32 -8.73 9.71
CA ASP A 95 2.59 -10.18 9.72
C ASP A 95 3.44 -10.58 10.93
N ALA A 96 4.49 -9.81 11.21
CA ALA A 96 5.35 -10.04 12.37
C ALA A 96 4.61 -9.85 13.71
N LEU A 97 3.65 -8.92 13.79
CA LEU A 97 2.78 -8.74 14.95
C LEU A 97 1.80 -9.91 15.12
N LEU A 98 1.27 -10.46 14.02
CA LEU A 98 0.35 -11.60 14.04
C LEU A 98 1.05 -12.87 14.53
N GLU A 99 2.32 -13.06 14.18
CA GLU A 99 3.10 -14.19 14.67
C GLU A 99 3.41 -14.06 16.16
N LYS A 100 3.87 -12.88 16.60
CA LYS A 100 4.16 -12.59 18.01
C LYS A 100 3.89 -11.11 18.28
N PRO A 101 3.08 -10.75 19.30
CA PRO A 101 2.87 -9.36 19.67
C PRO A 101 4.18 -8.64 20.02
N ALA A 102 4.26 -7.35 19.71
CA ALA A 102 5.34 -6.46 20.11
C ALA A 102 4.80 -5.28 20.90
N ASP A 103 5.67 -4.72 21.75
CA ASP A 103 5.37 -3.51 22.53
C ASP A 103 5.65 -2.23 21.75
N GLU A 104 6.48 -2.32 20.70
CA GLU A 104 6.93 -1.18 19.89
C GLU A 104 7.39 -1.64 18.49
N ILE A 105 7.28 -0.73 17.51
CA ILE A 105 7.74 -0.93 16.14
C ILE A 105 8.65 0.23 15.75
N LEU A 106 9.80 -0.12 15.19
CA LEU A 106 10.78 0.80 14.63
C LEU A 106 10.91 0.54 13.13
N ILE A 107 10.62 1.53 12.29
CA ILE A 107 10.76 1.44 10.83
C ILE A 107 11.93 2.32 10.41
N PHE A 108 12.84 1.79 9.60
CA PHE A 108 13.88 2.57 8.95
C PHE A 108 13.49 2.82 7.50
N ALA A 109 13.64 4.05 6.99
CA ALA A 109 13.39 4.37 5.59
C ALA A 109 14.28 5.51 5.10
N HIS A 110 14.59 5.54 3.81
CA HIS A 110 15.25 6.70 3.21
C HIS A 110 14.25 7.85 3.06
N ALA A 111 14.75 9.09 3.11
CA ALA A 111 13.92 10.29 2.98
C ALA A 111 13.10 10.31 1.67
N ASP A 112 13.70 9.88 0.56
CA ASP A 112 13.02 9.78 -0.73
C ASP A 112 11.97 8.65 -0.71
N ASP A 113 12.38 7.44 -0.31
CA ASP A 113 11.49 6.27 -0.26
C ASP A 113 10.27 6.50 0.64
N SER A 114 10.46 7.11 1.83
CA SER A 114 9.41 7.36 2.82
C SER A 114 8.21 8.12 2.26
N LYS A 115 8.40 8.93 1.22
CA LYS A 115 7.33 9.71 0.58
C LYS A 115 6.69 8.96 -0.59
N ASP A 116 7.44 8.06 -1.22
CA ASP A 116 7.06 7.39 -2.45
C ASP A 116 6.31 6.06 -2.22
N TRP A 117 6.45 5.45 -1.03
CA TRP A 117 5.71 4.23 -0.67
C TRP A 117 4.18 4.38 -0.75
N TYR A 118 3.66 5.53 -0.33
CA TYR A 118 2.23 5.81 -0.25
C TYR A 118 1.93 7.26 -0.63
N GLU A 119 0.77 7.54 -1.22
CA GLU A 119 0.35 8.93 -1.57
C GLU A 119 0.28 9.87 -0.36
N GLY A 120 0.14 9.33 0.86
CA GLY A 120 0.19 10.06 2.14
C GLY A 120 1.51 9.93 2.90
N GLY A 121 2.51 9.25 2.33
CA GLY A 121 3.76 8.89 2.99
C GLY A 121 3.66 7.63 3.86
N LEU A 122 4.81 6.98 4.05
CA LEU A 122 4.99 5.78 4.87
C LEU A 122 4.57 6.01 6.32
N TRP A 123 4.89 7.18 6.88
CA TRP A 123 4.51 7.54 8.25
C TRP A 123 3.00 7.44 8.47
N LYS A 124 2.22 8.20 7.71
CA LYS A 124 0.77 8.28 7.88
C LYS A 124 0.14 6.91 7.74
N HIS A 125 0.55 6.14 6.72
CA HIS A 125 0.00 4.81 6.52
C HIS A 125 0.33 3.84 7.65
N ALA A 126 1.58 3.87 8.16
CA ALA A 126 2.00 3.05 9.27
C ALA A 126 1.27 3.44 10.58
N GLU A 127 1.09 4.73 10.84
CA GLU A 127 0.37 5.25 12.00
C GLU A 127 -1.12 4.84 11.98
N ASP A 128 -1.72 4.79 10.79
CA ASP A 128 -3.12 4.40 10.60
C ASP A 128 -3.33 2.87 10.66
N SER A 129 -2.25 2.08 10.57
CA SER A 129 -2.31 0.63 10.37
C SER A 129 -1.68 -0.21 11.48
N LEU A 130 -0.83 0.39 12.32
CA LEU A 130 -0.07 -0.29 13.37
C LEU A 130 -0.49 0.21 14.76
N GLU A 131 -1.01 -0.68 15.59
CA GLU A 131 -1.47 -0.33 16.94
C GLU A 131 -0.35 -0.06 17.97
N PRO A 132 0.79 -0.78 17.97
CA PRO A 132 1.88 -0.47 18.89
C PRO A 132 2.46 0.92 18.63
N PRO A 133 3.06 1.57 19.64
CA PRO A 133 3.92 2.73 19.45
C PRO A 133 4.86 2.52 18.27
N LEU A 134 4.86 3.49 17.36
CA LEU A 134 5.64 3.47 16.13
C LEU A 134 6.70 4.56 16.18
N LYS A 135 7.90 4.24 15.74
CA LYS A 135 8.95 5.21 15.44
C LYS A 135 9.46 5.00 14.02
N LEU A 136 9.45 6.05 13.21
CA LEU A 136 10.02 6.04 11.87
C LEU A 136 11.33 6.82 11.89
N VAL A 137 12.44 6.12 11.62
CA VAL A 137 13.78 6.68 11.52
C VAL A 137 14.06 6.94 10.05
N VAL A 138 14.11 8.22 9.68
CA VAL A 138 14.38 8.66 8.32
C VAL A 138 15.88 8.90 8.16
N VAL A 139 16.49 8.22 7.20
CA VAL A 139 17.92 8.30 6.90
C VAL A 139 18.13 9.02 5.57
N ASP A 140 18.87 10.14 5.56
CA ASP A 140 19.41 10.71 4.31
C ASP A 140 20.53 9.80 3.84
N GLY A 141 20.57 9.51 2.55
CA GLY A 141 21.54 8.58 2.02
C GLY A 141 21.34 8.33 0.54
N GLY A 142 21.53 9.34 -0.31
CA GLY A 142 21.85 9.06 -1.72
C GLY A 142 23.22 8.39 -1.82
N PRO A 143 23.53 7.66 -2.90
CA PRO A 143 24.79 6.89 -3.07
C PRO A 143 26.09 7.69 -2.88
N ASP A 144 26.01 9.03 -2.87
CA ASP A 144 27.13 9.96 -2.70
C ASP A 144 27.10 10.78 -1.37
N SER A 145 26.18 10.53 -0.45
CA SER A 145 26.07 11.27 0.82
C SER A 145 26.34 10.39 2.04
N LYS A 146 26.97 10.95 3.09
CA LYS A 146 27.16 10.22 4.36
C LYS A 146 25.79 9.99 4.98
N GLU A 147 25.41 8.73 5.14
CA GLU A 147 24.13 8.37 5.74
C GLU A 147 23.95 9.03 7.10
N HIS A 148 22.94 9.88 7.23
CA HIS A 148 22.65 10.62 8.46
C HIS A 148 21.17 10.45 8.82
N VAL A 149 20.85 10.24 10.10
CA VAL A 149 19.46 10.27 10.56
C VAL A 149 18.96 11.71 10.49
N VAL A 150 18.05 11.98 9.57
CA VAL A 150 17.53 13.33 9.27
C VAL A 150 16.34 13.65 10.15
N ASP A 151 15.47 12.66 10.35
CA ASP A 151 14.22 12.86 11.04
C ASP A 151 13.82 11.60 11.83
N THR A 152 13.04 11.81 12.89
CA THR A 152 12.48 10.72 13.66
C THR A 152 11.07 11.08 14.08
N GLU A 153 10.09 10.48 13.43
CA GLU A 153 8.69 10.62 13.78
C GLU A 153 8.31 9.55 14.79
N THR A 154 7.54 9.91 15.83
CA THR A 154 7.16 8.99 16.92
C THR A 154 5.67 9.12 17.22
N SER A 155 5.01 7.98 17.38
CA SER A 155 3.59 7.89 17.67
C SER A 155 3.36 7.19 19.00
N THR A 156 2.28 7.57 19.67
CA THR A 156 1.80 6.89 20.87
C THR A 156 1.04 5.62 20.49
N ARG A 157 0.86 4.70 21.44
CA ARG A 157 0.04 3.50 21.21
C ARG A 157 -1.37 3.86 20.75
N GLY A 158 -1.85 3.15 19.73
CA GLY A 158 -3.17 3.32 19.13
C GLY A 158 -3.07 3.73 17.67
N LEU A 159 -4.09 3.40 16.89
CA LEU A 159 -4.17 3.82 15.50
C LEU A 159 -4.47 5.32 15.46
N SER A 160 -3.62 6.10 14.78
CA SER A 160 -4.03 7.38 14.24
C SER A 160 -5.19 7.07 13.29
N ASN A 161 -6.38 7.60 13.52
CA ASN A 161 -7.38 7.68 12.45
C ASN A 161 -7.44 9.14 12.04
N ALA A 162 -6.46 9.60 11.26
CA ALA A 162 -6.51 10.92 10.64
C ALA A 162 -7.77 11.09 9.75
N ASP A 163 -8.36 9.98 9.31
CA ASP A 163 -9.57 9.92 8.50
C ASP A 163 -10.88 9.64 9.28
N ALA A 164 -10.85 9.53 10.62
CA ALA A 164 -12.08 9.47 11.43
C ALA A 164 -12.98 10.72 11.24
N GLY A 165 -12.42 11.82 10.74
CA GLY A 165 -13.17 13.03 10.36
C GLY A 165 -13.74 13.01 8.92
N HIS A 166 -13.35 12.05 8.08
CA HIS A 166 -13.74 11.93 6.68
C HIS A 166 -14.60 10.70 6.36
N GLU A 167 -14.73 9.76 7.30
CA GLU A 167 -15.69 8.68 7.23
C GLU A 167 -17.12 9.24 7.15
N VAL A 168 -17.82 8.95 6.05
CA VAL A 168 -19.25 9.19 5.96
C VAL A 168 -19.94 8.01 6.65
N GLY A 169 -19.90 8.00 7.98
CA GLY A 169 -20.57 6.99 8.79
C GLY A 169 -22.09 7.11 8.67
N SER A 170 -22.69 6.36 7.74
CA SER A 170 -24.10 5.98 7.85
C SER A 170 -24.17 4.59 8.47
N ALA A 171 -25.24 4.27 9.21
CA ALA A 171 -25.42 2.97 9.86
C ALA A 171 -25.36 1.75 8.90
N TYR A 172 -25.28 1.98 7.58
CA TYR A 172 -25.29 0.97 6.53
C TYR A 172 -24.02 0.95 5.64
N LEU A 173 -23.09 1.91 5.79
CA LEU A 173 -21.85 1.99 5.00
C LEU A 173 -20.68 2.31 5.94
N PRO A 174 -19.96 1.29 6.47
CA PRO A 174 -18.77 1.51 7.29
C PRO A 174 -17.54 1.85 6.42
N GLY A 175 -16.70 2.79 6.88
CA GLY A 175 -15.29 2.94 6.47
C GLY A 175 -14.95 3.70 5.18
N LEU A 176 -15.89 3.88 4.24
CA LEU A 176 -15.57 4.45 2.93
C LEU A 176 -15.09 5.92 3.00
N THR A 177 -13.97 6.20 2.33
CA THR A 177 -13.49 7.58 2.16
C THR A 177 -14.39 8.35 1.17
N ARG A 178 -14.38 9.69 1.25
CA ARG A 178 -15.14 10.53 0.28
C ARG A 178 -14.70 10.30 -1.17
N GLY A 179 -13.42 9.98 -1.38
CA GLY A 179 -12.87 9.65 -2.70
C GLY A 179 -13.44 8.34 -3.24
N ASP A 180 -13.48 7.30 -2.41
CA ASP A 180 -13.99 5.98 -2.78
C ASP A 180 -15.51 6.04 -3.07
N LEU A 181 -16.26 6.75 -2.24
CA LEU A 181 -17.69 6.97 -2.46
C LEU A 181 -17.98 7.75 -3.74
N ALA A 182 -17.17 8.78 -4.03
CA ALA A 182 -17.28 9.55 -5.26
C ALA A 182 -16.95 8.68 -6.49
N GLY A 183 -15.90 7.86 -6.41
CA GLY A 183 -15.53 6.90 -7.46
C GLY A 183 -16.63 5.89 -7.75
N MET A 184 -17.16 5.23 -6.72
CA MET A 184 -18.29 4.30 -6.86
C MET A 184 -19.52 4.97 -7.48
N THR A 185 -19.89 6.15 -6.97
CA THR A 185 -21.04 6.90 -7.50
C THR A 185 -20.84 7.25 -8.96
N PHE A 186 -19.64 7.72 -9.33
CA PHE A 186 -19.27 8.03 -10.70
C PHE A 186 -19.34 6.80 -11.61
N GLY A 187 -18.77 5.66 -11.19
CA GLY A 187 -18.80 4.42 -11.93
C GLY A 187 -20.23 3.89 -12.15
N ILE A 188 -21.07 3.92 -11.11
CA ILE A 188 -22.48 3.49 -11.19
C ILE A 188 -23.26 4.38 -12.16
N VAL A 189 -23.21 5.71 -11.97
CA VAL A 189 -23.94 6.66 -12.81
C VAL A 189 -23.44 6.61 -14.25
N GLY A 190 -22.13 6.56 -14.46
CA GLY A 190 -21.51 6.46 -15.77
C GLY A 190 -21.92 5.17 -16.49
N THR A 191 -21.93 4.03 -15.79
CA THR A 191 -22.40 2.75 -16.35
C THR A 191 -23.85 2.86 -16.82
N ILE A 192 -24.73 3.44 -16.00
CA ILE A 192 -26.14 3.64 -16.37
C ILE A 192 -26.23 4.49 -17.65
N ILE A 193 -25.47 5.58 -17.74
CA ILE A 193 -25.44 6.44 -18.94
C ILE A 193 -25.00 5.65 -20.17
N VAL A 194 -23.90 4.90 -20.09
CA VAL A 194 -23.36 4.12 -21.21
C VAL A 194 -24.36 3.04 -21.66
N VAL A 195 -25.01 2.35 -20.72
CA VAL A 195 -26.04 1.34 -21.00
C VAL A 195 -27.25 1.96 -21.69
N VAL A 196 -27.73 3.12 -21.21
CA VAL A 196 -28.83 3.85 -21.85
C VAL A 196 -28.45 4.29 -23.26
N LEU A 197 -27.24 4.83 -23.47
CA LEU A 197 -26.75 5.22 -24.81
C LEU A 197 -26.67 4.01 -25.74
N ALA A 198 -26.18 2.86 -25.27
CA ALA A 198 -26.15 1.62 -26.05
C ALA A 198 -27.55 1.14 -26.42
N ALA A 199 -28.50 1.21 -25.48
CA ALA A 199 -29.89 0.85 -25.72
C ALA A 199 -30.55 1.78 -26.76
N VAL A 200 -30.30 3.09 -26.67
CA VAL A 200 -30.77 4.08 -27.66
C VAL A 200 -30.17 3.81 -29.04
N ALA A 201 -28.86 3.53 -29.11
CA ALA A 201 -28.21 3.17 -30.37
C ALA A 201 -28.86 1.93 -30.99
N ALA A 202 -29.17 0.91 -30.19
CA ALA A 202 -29.78 -0.33 -30.65
C ALA A 202 -31.28 -0.24 -30.95
N ALA A 203 -32.00 0.78 -30.45
CA ALA A 203 -33.45 0.89 -30.61
C ALA A 203 -33.90 1.04 -32.08
N GLY A 204 -33.03 1.52 -32.96
CA GLY A 204 -33.35 1.81 -34.37
C GLY A 204 -33.12 0.66 -35.37
N GLY A 205 -32.73 -0.55 -34.94
CA GLY A 205 -32.52 -1.65 -35.88
C GLY A 205 -31.80 -2.87 -35.29
N ALA A 206 -31.33 -3.77 -36.17
CA ALA A 206 -30.59 -4.95 -35.72
C ALA A 206 -29.29 -4.55 -35.00
N ALA A 207 -28.93 -5.30 -33.95
CA ALA A 207 -27.71 -5.11 -33.18
C ALA A 207 -26.48 -5.64 -33.94
N THR A 208 -26.12 -4.98 -35.04
CA THR A 208 -24.97 -5.29 -35.89
C THR A 208 -24.13 -4.03 -36.15
N GLY A 209 -22.87 -4.21 -36.58
CA GLY A 209 -21.96 -3.09 -36.86
C GLY A 209 -21.74 -2.20 -35.64
N TRP A 210 -21.83 -0.89 -35.81
CA TRP A 210 -21.59 0.08 -34.72
C TRP A 210 -22.57 -0.03 -33.55
N ARG A 211 -23.80 -0.49 -33.79
CA ARG A 211 -24.79 -0.75 -32.72
C ARG A 211 -24.34 -1.89 -31.81
N ALA A 212 -23.77 -2.95 -32.37
CA ALA A 212 -23.20 -4.05 -31.59
C ALA A 212 -21.97 -3.58 -30.79
N VAL A 213 -21.15 -2.71 -31.37
CA VAL A 213 -19.99 -2.12 -30.68
C VAL A 213 -20.44 -1.32 -29.44
N ALA A 214 -21.49 -0.51 -29.54
CA ALA A 214 -22.01 0.25 -28.41
C ALA A 214 -22.45 -0.65 -27.23
N ILE A 215 -23.08 -1.79 -27.53
CA ILE A 215 -23.46 -2.78 -26.53
C ILE A 215 -22.21 -3.42 -25.91
N GLY A 216 -21.22 -3.78 -26.73
CA GLY A 216 -19.95 -4.34 -26.24
C GLY A 216 -19.20 -3.39 -25.29
N ILE A 217 -19.13 -2.11 -25.64
CA ILE A 217 -18.53 -1.05 -24.80
C ILE A 217 -19.29 -0.93 -23.47
N ALA A 218 -20.62 -0.96 -23.50
CA ALA A 218 -21.44 -0.89 -22.29
C ALA A 218 -21.18 -2.08 -21.35
N ILE A 219 -21.07 -3.29 -21.90
CA ILE A 219 -20.76 -4.49 -21.12
C ILE A 219 -19.34 -4.39 -20.53
N ALA A 220 -18.35 -4.00 -21.34
CA ALA A 220 -16.97 -3.89 -20.89
C ALA A 220 -16.81 -2.90 -19.73
N VAL A 221 -17.39 -1.70 -19.85
CA VAL A 221 -17.34 -0.69 -18.78
C VAL A 221 -18.14 -1.11 -17.56
N ALA A 222 -19.29 -1.77 -17.73
CA ALA A 222 -20.04 -2.32 -16.60
C ALA A 222 -19.21 -3.33 -15.80
N LEU A 223 -18.44 -4.19 -16.48
CA LEU A 223 -17.56 -5.16 -15.82
C LEU A 223 -16.40 -4.47 -15.09
N VAL A 224 -15.78 -3.46 -15.70
CA VAL A 224 -14.71 -2.66 -15.06
C VAL A 224 -15.24 -1.97 -13.80
N ASN A 225 -16.37 -1.28 -13.89
CA ASN A 225 -16.93 -0.54 -12.76
C ASN A 225 -17.46 -1.48 -11.68
N MET A 226 -17.97 -2.65 -12.05
CA MET A 226 -18.30 -3.70 -11.08
C MET A 226 -17.06 -4.20 -10.34
N ALA A 227 -15.95 -4.45 -11.05
CA ALA A 227 -14.69 -4.87 -10.45
C ALA A 227 -14.13 -3.81 -9.49
N ASP A 228 -14.27 -2.52 -9.82
CA ASP A 228 -13.87 -1.40 -8.96
C ASP A 228 -14.71 -1.33 -7.66
N VAL A 229 -16.04 -1.38 -7.78
CA VAL A 229 -16.95 -1.35 -6.62
C VAL A 229 -16.73 -2.57 -5.71
N VAL A 230 -16.69 -3.76 -6.30
CA VAL A 230 -16.48 -5.01 -5.55
C VAL A 230 -15.07 -5.06 -4.96
N GLY A 231 -14.06 -4.65 -5.72
CA GLY A 231 -12.68 -4.58 -5.29
C GLY A 231 -12.54 -3.67 -4.07
N THR A 232 -13.10 -2.47 -4.12
CA THR A 232 -13.06 -1.52 -3.00
C THR A 232 -13.75 -2.10 -1.76
N LEU A 233 -14.97 -2.64 -1.89
CA LEU A 233 -15.72 -3.21 -0.76
C LEU A 233 -15.06 -4.46 -0.16
N LEU A 234 -14.50 -5.35 -0.99
CA LEU A 234 -13.84 -6.57 -0.52
C LEU A 234 -12.46 -6.27 0.07
N MET A 235 -11.66 -5.42 -0.56
CA MET A 235 -10.30 -5.12 -0.09
C MET A 235 -10.31 -4.31 1.20
N GLU A 236 -11.28 -3.41 1.36
CA GLU A 236 -11.50 -2.69 2.61
C GLU A 236 -11.80 -3.63 3.79
N SER A 237 -12.53 -4.73 3.54
CA SER A 237 -12.79 -5.73 4.58
C SER A 237 -11.53 -6.41 5.13
N VAL A 238 -10.44 -6.40 4.36
CA VAL A 238 -9.12 -6.94 4.75
C VAL A 238 -8.10 -5.81 4.97
N ARG A 239 -8.54 -4.54 5.00
CA ARG A 239 -7.69 -3.34 5.11
C ARG A 239 -6.58 -3.25 4.04
N TYR A 240 -6.78 -3.89 2.90
CA TYR A 240 -5.81 -3.86 1.79
C TYR A 240 -6.01 -2.60 0.94
N ARG A 241 -4.99 -1.73 0.87
CA ARG A 241 -4.95 -0.54 -0.01
C ARG A 241 -3.79 -0.60 -1.02
N GLY A 242 -3.46 -1.80 -1.50
CA GLY A 242 -2.36 -2.02 -2.44
C GLY A 242 -2.67 -1.67 -3.91
N GLY A 243 -1.72 -1.97 -4.80
CA GLY A 243 -1.72 -1.54 -6.21
C GLY A 243 -2.93 -2.00 -7.04
N PHE A 244 -3.55 -3.12 -6.71
CA PHE A 244 -4.74 -3.61 -7.44
C PHE A 244 -5.97 -2.70 -7.26
N ALA A 245 -6.23 -2.18 -6.06
CA ALA A 245 -7.34 -1.26 -5.83
C ALA A 245 -7.16 0.03 -6.67
N LYS A 246 -5.93 0.54 -6.71
CA LYS A 246 -5.56 1.72 -7.51
C LYS A 246 -5.72 1.47 -9.02
N PHE A 247 -5.28 0.32 -9.51
CA PHE A 247 -5.39 -0.05 -10.92
C PHE A 247 -6.84 -0.03 -11.42
N PHE A 248 -7.77 -0.66 -10.68
CA PHE A 248 -9.18 -0.68 -11.09
C PHE A 248 -9.84 0.70 -11.05
N ARG A 249 -9.53 1.50 -10.02
CA ARG A 249 -10.01 2.87 -9.90
C ARG A 249 -9.54 3.76 -11.05
N ASP A 250 -8.25 3.71 -11.38
CA ASP A 250 -7.67 4.51 -12.47
C ASP A 250 -8.26 4.12 -13.82
N ILE A 251 -8.46 2.81 -14.05
CA ILE A 251 -9.13 2.32 -15.26
C ILE A 251 -10.59 2.79 -15.30
N SER A 252 -11.34 2.68 -14.20
CA SER A 252 -12.74 3.10 -14.10
C SER A 252 -12.91 4.58 -14.44
N LEU A 253 -12.04 5.43 -13.88
CA LEU A 253 -12.03 6.89 -14.08
C LEU A 253 -11.76 7.31 -15.52
N ILE A 254 -10.95 6.56 -16.27
CA ILE A 254 -10.63 6.86 -17.67
C ILE A 254 -11.61 6.17 -18.63
N ALA A 255 -11.89 4.89 -18.42
CA ALA A 255 -12.70 4.07 -19.32
C ALA A 255 -14.16 4.55 -19.38
N THR A 256 -14.74 4.94 -18.25
CA THR A 256 -16.14 5.37 -18.16
C THR A 256 -16.43 6.63 -19.02
N PRO A 257 -15.73 7.76 -18.87
CA PRO A 257 -15.98 8.95 -19.70
C PRO A 257 -15.67 8.69 -21.18
N VAL A 258 -14.63 7.93 -21.49
CA VAL A 258 -14.32 7.54 -22.87
C VAL A 258 -15.48 6.75 -23.48
N ALA A 259 -16.01 5.76 -22.75
CA ALA A 259 -17.15 4.97 -23.20
C ALA A 259 -18.42 5.80 -23.39
N ILE A 260 -18.68 6.79 -22.53
CA ILE A 260 -19.80 7.72 -22.70
C ILE A 260 -19.65 8.49 -24.02
N VAL A 261 -18.47 9.06 -24.27
CA VAL A 261 -18.21 9.84 -25.50
C VAL A 261 -18.34 8.96 -26.74
N VAL A 262 -17.75 7.77 -26.75
CA VAL A 262 -17.81 6.86 -27.89
C VAL A 262 -19.24 6.39 -28.15
N ASN A 263 -19.99 5.98 -27.11
CA ASN A 263 -21.38 5.56 -27.29
C ASN A 263 -22.28 6.73 -27.74
N LEU A 264 -22.03 7.94 -27.26
CA LEU A 264 -22.74 9.13 -27.73
C LEU A 264 -22.46 9.40 -29.22
N LEU A 265 -21.21 9.29 -29.67
CA LEU A 265 -20.85 9.43 -31.07
C LEU A 265 -21.53 8.36 -31.94
N ILE A 266 -21.59 7.11 -31.47
CA ILE A 266 -22.30 6.04 -32.17
C ILE A 266 -23.78 6.37 -32.30
N VAL A 267 -24.43 6.84 -31.22
CA VAL A 267 -25.85 7.27 -31.26
C VAL A 267 -26.09 8.38 -32.28
N LEU A 268 -25.13 9.31 -32.44
CA LEU A 268 -25.28 10.45 -33.35
C LEU A 268 -24.96 10.11 -34.82
N LEU A 269 -24.15 9.09 -35.09
CA LEU A 269 -23.58 8.79 -36.40
C LEU A 269 -24.10 7.50 -37.06
N ALA A 270 -24.78 6.61 -36.31
CA ALA A 270 -25.24 5.30 -36.78
C ALA A 270 -26.78 5.17 -36.85
#